data_AF-A0A3C2EFK8-F1
#
_entry.id   AF-A0A3C2EFK8-F1
#
_cell.length_a   1.000
_cell.length_b   1.000
_cell.length_c   1.000
_cell.angle_alpha   90.00
_cell.angle_beta   90.00
_cell.angle_gamma   90.00
#
_symmetry.space_group_name_H-M   'P 1'
#
loop_
_entity.id
_entity.type
_entity.pdbx_description
1 polymer ?
#
loop_
_entity_poly.entity_id
_entity_poly.type
_entity_poly.pdbx_seq_one_letter_code
_entity_poly.pdbx_strand_id
1 'polypeptide(L)'
;MKSEKSNSWLKFLLRNLSLIVFLAVLALVYISNVHVAERKQLKIEEKKREVQKIKWEYMSVEKDMLLNSSPSEMEKKTSEIGLQPPSSIPSKLTLKNDVEK
;
A
#
# COMPACT_ATOMS: atom_id res chain seq x y z
N MET A 1 49.07 40.98 10.67
CA MET A 1 48.93 40.25 9.39
C MET A 1 47.90 39.11 9.52
N LYS A 2 46.62 39.41 9.80
CA LYS A 2 45.55 38.38 9.91
C LYS A 2 44.20 38.83 9.35
N SER A 3 44.06 40.07 8.88
CA SER A 3 42.81 40.62 8.34
C SER A 3 42.64 40.42 6.83
N GLU A 4 43.71 40.16 6.05
CA GLU A 4 43.58 40.04 4.59
C GLU A 4 42.91 38.74 4.12
N LYS A 5 43.08 37.63 4.85
CA LYS A 5 42.48 36.35 4.44
C LYS A 5 40.95 36.33 4.53
N SER A 6 40.35 37.16 5.38
CA SER A 6 38.89 37.23 5.56
C SER A 6 38.17 37.72 4.31
N ASN A 7 38.79 38.67 3.60
CA ASN A 7 38.17 39.36 2.47
C ASN A 7 38.26 38.53 1.18
N SER A 8 39.18 37.58 1.10
CA SER A 8 39.41 36.76 -0.10
C SER A 8 38.26 35.80 -0.38
N TRP A 9 37.65 35.23 0.67
CA TRP A 9 36.47 34.36 0.50
C TRP A 9 35.23 35.16 0.09
N LEU A 10 35.03 36.35 0.67
CA LEU A 10 33.97 37.27 0.24
C LEU A 10 34.13 37.70 -1.22
N LYS A 11 35.35 38.01 -1.66
CA LYS A 11 35.64 38.34 -3.07
C LYS A 11 35.34 37.16 -4.00
N PHE A 12 35.61 35.93 -3.58
CA PHE A 12 35.28 34.74 -4.35
C PHE A 12 33.75 34.52 -4.44
N LEU A 13 33.02 34.75 -3.36
CA LEU A 13 31.56 34.70 -3.33
C LEU A 13 30.94 35.78 -4.23
N LEU A 14 31.42 37.02 -4.14
CA LEU A 14 30.97 38.14 -4.96
C LEU A 14 31.26 37.92 -6.46
N ARG A 15 32.37 37.25 -6.80
CA ARG A 15 32.68 36.90 -8.19
C ARG A 15 31.72 35.84 -8.76
N ASN A 16 31.20 34.95 -7.91
CA ASN A 16 30.25 33.90 -8.30
C ASN A 16 28.80 34.23 -7.91
N LEU A 17 28.49 35.51 -7.68
CA LEU A 17 27.22 35.96 -7.10
C LEU A 17 25.99 35.45 -7.88
N SER A 18 26.04 35.47 -9.22
CA SER A 18 24.94 34.99 -10.07
C SER A 18 24.59 33.51 -9.82
N LEU A 19 25.59 32.67 -9.54
CA LEU A 19 25.40 31.25 -9.25
C LEU A 19 24.76 31.04 -7.87
N ILE A 20 25.20 31.81 -6.88
CA ILE A 20 24.69 31.73 -5.50
C ILE A 20 23.24 32.21 -5.44
N VAL A 21 22.90 33.29 -6.16
CA VAL A 21 21.52 33.78 -6.28
C VAL A 21 20.64 32.73 -6.99
N PHE A 22 21.14 32.10 -8.04
CA PHE A 22 20.42 31.01 -8.71
C PHE A 22 20.13 29.84 -7.77
N LEU A 23 21.12 29.40 -6.99
CA LEU A 23 20.96 28.38 -5.95
C LEU A 23 19.98 28.80 -4.84
N ALA A 24 19.99 30.06 -4.41
CA ALA A 24 19.07 30.58 -3.41
C ALA A 24 17.61 30.55 -3.90
N VAL A 25 17.38 30.91 -5.18
CA VAL A 25 16.06 30.78 -5.82
C VAL A 25 15.63 29.32 -5.89
N LEU A 26 16.53 28.42 -6.29
CA LEU A 26 16.25 26.98 -6.34
C LEU A 26 15.89 26.43 -4.95
N ALA A 27 16.61 26.86 -3.91
CA ALA A 27 16.36 26.48 -2.53
C ALA A 27 14.99 26.99 -2.04
N LEU A 28 14.61 28.22 -2.38
CA LEU A 28 13.28 28.78 -2.10
C LEU A 28 12.17 27.96 -2.75
N VAL A 29 12.32 27.60 -4.03
CA VAL A 29 11.38 26.75 -4.75
C VAL A 29 11.30 25.36 -4.11
N TYR A 30 12.44 24.79 -3.71
CA TYR A 30 12.49 23.49 -3.05
C TYR A 30 11.78 23.49 -1.69
N ILE A 31 12.06 24.47 -0.84
CA ILE A 31 11.41 24.62 0.47
C ILE A 31 9.90 24.80 0.29
N SER A 32 9.50 25.61 -0.69
CA SER A 32 8.08 25.82 -1.02
C SER A 32 7.40 24.52 -1.43
N ASN A 33 8.06 23.69 -2.24
CA ASN A 33 7.52 22.40 -2.69
C ASN A 33 7.46 21.36 -1.55
N VAL A 34 8.45 21.33 -0.67
CA VAL A 34 8.48 20.44 0.51
C VAL A 34 7.30 20.72 1.45
N HIS A 35 7.01 21.99 1.72
CA HIS A 35 5.90 22.38 2.61
C HIS A 35 4.51 22.00 2.07
N VAL A 36 4.39 21.84 0.74
CA VAL A 36 3.17 21.35 0.10
C VAL A 36 3.11 19.82 0.14
N ALA A 37 4.23 19.12 0.01
CA ALA A 37 4.29 17.67 0.10
C ALA A 37 3.90 17.17 1.50
N GLU A 38 4.39 17.82 2.56
CA GLU A 38 4.06 17.46 3.94
C GLU A 38 2.56 17.56 4.23
N ARG A 39 1.92 18.65 3.78
CA ARG A 39 0.46 18.83 3.93
C ARG A 39 -0.37 17.87 3.08
N LYS A 40 0.15 17.43 1.93
CA LYS A 40 -0.50 16.40 1.10
C LYS A 40 -0.42 15.03 1.77
N GLN A 41 0.70 14.71 2.43
CA GLN A 41 0.89 13.42 3.09
C GLN A 41 -0.10 13.21 4.24
N LEU A 42 -0.35 14.24 5.05
CA LEU A 42 -1.38 14.19 6.11
C LEU A 42 -2.79 13.98 5.55
N LYS A 43 -3.14 14.63 4.43
CA LYS A 43 -4.45 14.45 3.77
C LYS A 43 -4.60 13.05 3.15
N ILE A 44 -3.51 12.49 2.63
CA ILE A 44 -3.51 11.11 2.10
C ILE A 44 -3.77 10.11 3.22
N GLU A 45 -3.18 10.30 4.40
CA GLU A 45 -3.41 9.44 5.56
C GLU A 45 -4.89 9.44 5.99
N GLU A 46 -5.53 10.62 6.00
CA GLU A 46 -6.95 10.78 6.32
C GLU A 46 -7.85 10.07 5.28
N LYS A 47 -7.61 10.32 3.99
CA LYS A 47 -8.32 9.65 2.89
C LYS A 47 -8.14 8.13 2.91
N LYS A 48 -6.97 7.64 3.30
CA LYS A 48 -6.68 6.21 3.43
C LYS A 48 -7.47 5.56 4.56
N ARG A 49 -7.74 6.28 5.67
CA ARG A 49 -8.60 5.77 6.75
C ARG A 49 -10.05 5.63 6.31
N GLU A 50 -10.56 6.58 5.53
CA GLU A 50 -11.92 6.55 4.98
C GLU A 50 -12.13 5.32 4.09
N VAL A 51 -11.19 5.06 3.17
CA VAL A 51 -11.22 3.87 2.31
C VAL A 51 -11.07 2.57 3.11
N GLN A 52 -10.22 2.56 4.13
CA GLN A 52 -10.09 1.39 5.01
C GLN A 52 -11.40 1.11 5.75
N LYS A 53 -12.12 2.11 6.23
CA LYS A 53 -13.38 1.92 6.93
C LYS A 53 -14.42 1.19 6.07
N ILE A 54 -14.59 1.62 4.83
CA ILE A 54 -15.48 0.98 3.85
C ILE A 54 -15.01 -0.46 3.54
N LYS A 55 -13.70 -0.67 3.36
CA LYS A 55 -13.13 -1.99 3.13
C LYS A 55 -13.38 -2.94 4.31
N TRP A 56 -13.28 -2.44 5.54
CA TRP A 56 -13.57 -3.21 6.75
C TRP A 56 -15.04 -3.59 6.84
N GLU A 57 -15.95 -2.66 6.55
CA GLU A 57 -17.40 -2.92 6.51
C GLU A 57 -17.75 -3.99 5.45
N TYR A 58 -17.16 -3.92 4.26
CA TYR A 58 -17.32 -4.95 3.23
C TYR A 58 -16.74 -6.31 3.68
N MET A 59 -15.52 -6.33 4.22
CA MET A 59 -14.89 -7.54 4.72
C MET A 59 -15.64 -8.19 5.88
N SER A 60 -16.32 -7.41 6.73
CA SER A 60 -17.17 -7.98 7.79
C SER A 60 -18.41 -8.67 7.22
N VAL A 61 -19.10 -8.02 6.27
CA VAL A 61 -20.31 -8.60 5.65
C VAL A 61 -19.95 -9.84 4.81
N GLU A 62 -18.84 -9.78 4.07
CA GLU A 62 -18.33 -10.92 3.31
C GLU A 62 -17.88 -12.06 4.25
N LYS A 63 -17.28 -11.75 5.40
CA LYS A 63 -16.95 -12.77 6.42
C LYS A 63 -18.19 -13.44 6.98
N ASP A 64 -19.27 -12.69 7.25
CA ASP A 64 -20.51 -13.28 7.73
C ASP A 64 -21.15 -14.18 6.66
N MET A 65 -21.09 -13.79 5.38
CA MET A 65 -21.47 -14.68 4.27
C MET A 65 -20.57 -15.91 4.19
N LEU A 66 -19.25 -15.72 4.25
CA LEU A 66 -18.25 -16.78 4.16
C LEU A 66 -18.34 -17.76 5.34
N LEU A 67 -18.67 -17.31 6.55
CA LEU A 67 -18.89 -18.16 7.72
C LEU A 67 -20.14 -19.01 7.53
N ASN A 68 -21.23 -18.40 7.06
CA ASN A 68 -22.47 -19.13 6.74
C ASN A 68 -22.30 -20.08 5.55
N SER A 69 -21.44 -19.75 4.59
CA SER A 69 -21.08 -20.60 3.47
C SER A 69 -19.81 -21.43 3.72
N SER A 70 -19.25 -21.40 4.94
CA SER A 70 -17.96 -22.04 5.22
C SER A 70 -18.17 -23.55 5.28
N PRO A 71 -17.34 -24.34 4.58
CA PRO A 71 -17.38 -25.80 4.64
C PRO A 71 -17.31 -26.36 6.06
N SER A 72 -16.75 -25.61 7.02
CA SER A 72 -16.62 -26.00 8.42
C SER A 72 -17.95 -26.04 9.21
N GLU A 73 -18.91 -25.16 8.90
CA GLU A 73 -20.27 -25.24 9.48
C GLU A 73 -21.12 -26.27 8.76
N MET A 74 -20.94 -26.41 7.44
CA MET A 74 -21.55 -27.48 6.67
C MET A 74 -21.06 -28.85 7.18
N GLU A 75 -19.78 -29.04 7.49
CA GLU A 75 -19.25 -30.25 8.13
C GLU A 75 -19.86 -30.49 9.51
N LYS A 76 -20.01 -29.45 10.35
CA LYS A 76 -20.66 -29.60 11.69
C LYS A 76 -22.14 -29.98 11.58
N LYS A 77 -22.91 -29.31 10.73
CA LYS A 77 -24.31 -29.65 10.47
C LYS A 77 -24.46 -31.01 9.80
N THR A 78 -23.51 -31.40 8.95
CA THR A 78 -23.53 -32.69 8.23
C THR A 78 -23.05 -33.84 9.13
N SER A 79 -22.16 -33.58 10.09
CA SER A 79 -21.74 -34.55 11.11
C SER A 79 -22.78 -34.79 12.21
N GLU A 80 -23.62 -33.80 12.54
CA GLU A 80 -24.84 -34.01 13.34
C GLU A 80 -25.83 -34.96 12.66
N ILE A 81 -25.78 -35.08 11.32
CA ILE A 81 -26.61 -35.98 10.51
C ILE A 81 -25.84 -37.28 10.16
N GLY A 82 -24.64 -37.49 10.72
CA GLY A 82 -23.85 -38.73 10.57
C GLY A 82 -23.04 -38.85 9.28
N LEU A 83 -22.93 -37.79 8.48
CA LEU A 83 -22.16 -37.76 7.24
C LEU A 83 -20.76 -37.19 7.51
N GLN A 84 -19.73 -38.04 7.41
CA GLN A 84 -18.33 -37.65 7.58
C GLN A 84 -17.76 -37.11 6.26
N PRO A 85 -16.91 -36.06 6.30
CA PRO A 85 -16.21 -35.60 5.12
C PRO A 85 -15.31 -36.72 4.58
N PRO A 86 -15.24 -36.92 3.26
CA PRO A 86 -14.38 -37.94 2.66
C PRO A 86 -12.92 -37.64 3.01
N SER A 87 -12.24 -38.57 3.70
CA SER A 87 -10.84 -38.40 4.14
C SER A 87 -9.82 -38.52 3.00
N SER A 88 -10.28 -38.66 1.76
CA SER A 88 -9.45 -38.80 0.57
C SER A 88 -9.97 -37.93 -0.57
N ILE A 89 -9.02 -37.35 -1.30
CA ILE A 89 -9.24 -36.55 -2.50
C ILE A 89 -10.07 -37.40 -3.49
N PRO A 90 -11.23 -36.91 -3.98
CA PRO A 90 -12.05 -37.66 -4.92
C PRO A 90 -11.27 -37.86 -6.23
N SER A 91 -11.05 -39.13 -6.58
CA SER A 91 -10.40 -39.48 -7.85
C SER A 91 -11.32 -39.07 -9.00
N LYS A 92 -10.80 -38.24 -9.89
CA LYS A 92 -11.48 -37.81 -11.12
C LYS A 92 -11.91 -39.04 -11.90
N LEU A 93 -13.22 -39.29 -11.99
CA LEU A 93 -13.76 -40.28 -12.91
C LEU A 93 -13.56 -39.74 -14.33
N THR A 94 -12.47 -40.14 -14.97
CA THR A 94 -12.35 -40.03 -16.42
C THR A 94 -13.33 -41.03 -17.01
N LEU A 95 -14.41 -40.53 -17.59
CA LEU A 95 -15.31 -41.33 -18.42
C LEU A 95 -14.46 -41.97 -19.52
N LYS A 96 -14.18 -43.26 -19.39
CA LYS A 96 -13.78 -44.05 -20.54
C LYS A 96 -15.04 -44.18 -21.37
N ASN A 97 -15.08 -43.39 -22.44
CA ASN A 97 -16.04 -43.57 -23.51
C ASN A 97 -15.77 -44.97 -24.11
N ASP A 98 -16.44 -45.98 -23.58
CA ASP A 98 -16.63 -47.24 -24.30
C ASP A 98 -17.79 -47.01 -25.28
N VAL A 99 -17.49 -46.24 -26.34
CA VAL A 99 -18.23 -46.23 -27.59
C VAL A 99 -17.22 -46.51 -28.70
N GLU A 100 -16.92 -47.78 -28.88
CA GLU A 100 -16.45 -48.44 -30.10
C GLU A 100 -16.30 -49.93 -29.72
N LYS A 101 -16.97 -50.90 -30.32
CA LYS A 101 -17.66 -51.00 -31.61
C LYS A 101 -18.48 -52.29 -31.60
#